data_AF-A0A7V9SWR3-F1
#
_entry.id   AF-A0A7V9SWR3-F1
#
_cell.length_a   1.000
_cell.length_b   1.000
_cell.length_c   1.000
_cell.angle_alpha   90.00
_cell.angle_beta   90.00
_cell.angle_gamma   90.00
#
_symmetry.space_group_name_H-M   'P 1'
#
loop_
_entity.id
_entity.type
_entity.pdbx_description
1 polymer ?
#
loop_
_entity_poly.entity_id
_entity_poly.type
_entity_poly.pdbx_seq_one_letter_code
_entity_poly.pdbx_strand_id
1 'polypeptide(L)' 'MQVTTFQATIENGQVRFETDVSLPEKTKVYVVVPEFEQAASGKKFDLAEMISRMPTDYQTDEENFGEPVGKEKW' A
#
# COMPACT_ATOMS: atom_id res chain seq x y z
N MET A 1 -17.46 -5.38 12.39
CA MET A 1 -16.13 -5.10 12.99
C MET A 1 -16.17 -3.68 13.54
N GLN A 2 -16.01 -3.49 14.85
CA GLN A 2 -15.93 -2.15 15.44
C GLN A 2 -14.45 -1.76 15.48
N VAL A 3 -14.08 -0.74 14.71
CA VAL A 3 -12.74 -0.14 14.75
C VAL A 3 -12.78 0.99 15.76
N THR A 4 -11.94 0.91 16.79
CA THR A 4 -11.81 1.98 17.80
C THR A 4 -10.58 2.81 17.45
N THR A 5 -10.75 4.14 17.37
CA THR A 5 -9.67 5.06 17.02
C THR A 5 -9.23 5.80 18.28
N PHE A 6 -7.92 5.88 18.49
CA PHE A 6 -7.31 6.60 19.61
C PHE A 6 -6.33 7.64 19.06
N GLN A 7 -6.25 8.79 19.74
CA GLN A 7 -5.22 9.79 19.46
C GLN A 7 -4.04 9.57 20.41
N ALA A 8 -2.83 9.70 19.87
CA ALA A 8 -1.59 9.48 20.59
C ALA A 8 -0.49 10.38 20.04
N THR A 9 0.52 10.64 20.86
CA THR A 9 1.73 11.37 20.47
C THR A 9 2.89 10.39 20.36
N ILE A 10 3.76 10.58 19.37
CA ILE A 10 4.98 9.78 19.21
C ILE A 10 6.13 10.53 19.88
N GLU A 11 6.70 9.96 20.94
CA GLU A 11 7.86 10.49 21.65
C GLU A 11 8.99 9.46 21.61
N ASN A 12 10.16 9.81 21.06
CA ASN A 12 11.32 8.91 20.92
C ASN A 12 11.01 7.56 20.21
N GLY A 13 10.10 7.59 19.22
CA GLY A 13 9.67 6.39 18.50
C GLY A 13 8.72 5.47 19.29
N GLN A 14 8.28 5.89 20.49
CA GLN A 14 7.27 5.20 21.27
C GLN A 14 5.93 5.94 21.16
N VAL A 15 4.85 5.17 21.00
CA VAL A 15 3.49 5.70 21.01
C VAL A 15 3.05 5.92 22.45
N ARG A 16 2.70 7.15 22.81
CA ARG A 16 2.15 7.52 24.12
C ARG A 16 0.70 7.96 23.96
N PHE A 17 -0.18 7.30 24.69
CA PHE A 17 -1.60 7.62 24.77
C PHE A 17 -1.86 8.53 25.97
N GLU A 18 -2.77 9.50 25.83
CA GLU A 18 -3.21 10.34 26.95
C GLU A 18 -4.14 9.60 27.91
N THR A 19 -4.77 8.53 27.43
CA THR A 19 -5.69 7.67 28.18
C THR A 19 -5.09 6.29 28.39
N ASP A 20 -5.56 5.58 29.41
CA ASP A 20 -5.20 4.17 29.59
C ASP A 20 -5.84 3.33 28.47
N VAL A 21 -5.01 2.82 27.56
CA VAL A 21 -5.43 1.99 26.42
C VAL A 21 -4.83 0.60 26.59
N SER A 22 -5.69 -0.39 26.86
CA SER A 22 -5.28 -1.78 26.93
C SER A 22 -5.46 -2.45 25.57
N LEU A 23 -4.35 -2.84 24.95
CA LEU A 23 -4.33 -3.62 23.72
C LEU A 23 -4.04 -5.08 24.05
N PRO A 24 -4.85 -6.04 23.56
CA PRO A 24 -4.56 -7.46 23.72
C PRO A 24 -3.22 -7.82 23.09
N GLU A 25 -2.52 -8.82 23.65
CA GLU A 25 -1.26 -9.30 23.08
C GLU A 25 -1.42 -9.70 21.61
N LYS A 26 -0.45 -9.31 20.76
CA LYS A 26 -0.40 -9.59 19.32
C LYS A 26 -1.54 -8.98 18.48
N THR A 27 -2.20 -7.94 18.99
CA THR A 27 -3.21 -7.20 18.21
C THR A 27 -2.55 -6.38 17.10
N LYS A 28 -3.05 -6.50 15.87
CA LYS A 28 -2.63 -5.62 14.76
C LYS A 28 -3.23 -4.24 14.95
N VAL A 29 -2.39 -3.20 14.89
CA VAL A 29 -2.80 -1.80 14.97
C VAL A 29 -2.43 -1.06 13.69
N TYR A 30 -3.25 -0.08 13.32
CA TYR A 30 -2.97 0.83 12.22
C TYR A 30 -2.62 2.19 12.80
N VAL A 31 -1.46 2.74 12.42
CA VAL A 31 -1.03 4.08 12.82
C VAL A 31 -1.24 5.01 11.64
N VAL A 32 -2.08 6.02 11.81
CA VAL A 32 -2.34 7.05 10.80
C VAL A 32 -1.71 8.34 11.30
N VAL A 33 -0.74 8.87 10.56
CA VAL A 33 -0.13 10.17 10.85
C VAL A 33 -0.60 11.13 9.76
N PRO A 34 -1.48 12.10 10.07
CA PRO A 34 -2.23 12.86 9.07
C PRO A 34 -1.36 13.74 8.15
N GLU A 35 -0.20 14.21 8.63
CA GLU A 35 0.75 14.99 7.82
C GLU A 35 1.93 14.16 7.31
N PHE A 36 1.96 12.87 7.61
CA PHE A 36 2.98 11.99 7.06
C PHE A 36 2.49 11.50 5.70
N GLU A 37 2.85 12.25 4.65
CA GLU A 37 2.95 11.65 3.34
C GLU A 37 4.02 10.56 3.44
N GLN A 38 3.57 9.32 3.64
CA GLN A 38 4.41 8.16 3.41
C GLN A 38 4.86 8.28 1.97
N ALA A 39 6.09 8.78 1.76
CA ALA A 39 6.70 8.88 0.45
C ALA A 39 6.51 7.51 -0.16
N ALA A 40 5.58 7.41 -1.12
CA ALA A 40 5.13 6.13 -1.64
C ALA A 40 6.41 5.39 -2.05
N SER A 41 6.78 4.38 -1.27
CA SER A 41 7.99 3.60 -1.53
C SER A 41 7.75 2.67 -2.74
N GLY A 42 6.63 2.81 -3.45
CA GLY A 42 6.57 2.49 -4.85
C GLY A 42 7.41 3.51 -5.59
N LYS A 43 8.62 3.13 -6.02
CA LYS A 43 9.38 3.89 -7.01
C LYS A 43 8.39 4.45 -8.03
N LYS A 44 8.18 5.77 -8.02
CA LYS A 44 7.44 6.43 -9.09
C LYS A 44 8.33 6.23 -10.31
N PHE A 45 8.01 5.23 -11.12
CA PHE A 45 8.78 4.97 -12.33
C PHE A 45 8.45 6.08 -13.32
N ASP A 46 9.48 6.79 -13.77
CA ASP A 46 9.33 7.73 -14.86
C ASP A 46 9.27 6.95 -16.19
N LEU A 47 8.23 7.23 -16.99
CA LEU A 47 8.02 6.58 -18.28
C LEU A 47 9.20 6.81 -19.22
N ALA A 48 9.79 8.01 -19.21
CA ALA A 48 10.93 8.32 -20.05
C ALA A 48 12.19 7.55 -19.61
N GLU A 49 12.45 7.46 -18.31
CA GLU A 49 13.52 6.62 -17.75
C GLU A 49 13.36 5.13 -18.14
N MET A 50 12.13 4.60 -18.10
CA MET A 50 11.86 3.21 -18.49
C MET A 50 12.12 2.97 -19.97
N ILE A 51 11.61 3.85 -20.85
CA ILE A 51 11.78 3.73 -22.31
C ILE A 51 13.27 3.85 -22.68
N SER A 52 14.04 4.72 -22.01
CA SER A 52 15.48 4.86 -22.22
C SER A 52 16.27 3.58 -21.90
N ARG A 53 15.73 2.68 -21.08
CA ARG A 53 16.35 1.40 -20.72
C ARG A 53 15.90 0.24 -21.61
N MET A 54 14.89 0.45 -22.47
CA MET A 54 14.41 -0.61 -23.36
C MET A 54 15.47 -0.92 -24.43
N PRO A 55 15.78 -2.20 -24.66
CA PRO A 55 16.59 -2.63 -25.79
C PRO A 55 15.96 -2.18 -27.11
N THR A 56 16.77 -1.75 -28.07
CA THR A 56 16.32 -1.34 -29.42
C THR A 56 15.66 -2.46 -30.21
N ASP A 57 15.88 -3.71 -29.82
CA ASP A 57 15.38 -4.94 -30.41
C ASP A 57 14.27 -5.60 -29.57
N TYR A 58 13.68 -4.88 -28.61
CA TYR A 58 12.58 -5.38 -27.80
C TYR A 58 11.35 -5.67 -28.66
N GLN A 59 10.89 -6.92 -28.65
CA GLN A 59 9.65 -7.36 -29.28
C GLN A 59 8.69 -7.86 -28.20
N THR A 60 7.41 -7.51 -28.32
CA THR A 60 6.34 -8.00 -27.46
C THR A 60 5.36 -8.77 -28.32
N ASP A 61 4.99 -9.96 -27.86
CA ASP A 61 3.89 -10.73 -28.43
C ASP A 61 2.65 -10.52 -27.56
N GLU A 62 1.50 -10.31 -28.19
CA GLU A 62 0.23 -10.30 -27.49
C GLU A 62 -0.16 -11.73 -27.13
N GLU A 63 -0.20 -12.03 -25.83
CA GLU A 63 -0.69 -13.32 -25.36
C GLU A 63 -2.22 -13.28 -25.26
N ASN A 64 -2.88 -14.13 -26.04
CA ASN A 64 -4.32 -14.32 -25.94
C ASN A 64 -4.62 -15.37 -24.85
N PHE A 65 -5.19 -14.90 -23.73
CA PHE A 65 -5.55 -15.74 -22.58
C PHE A 65 -6.77 -16.66 -22.81
N GLY A 66 -7.29 -16.72 -24.04
CA GLY A 66 -8.41 -17.57 -24.43
C GLY A 66 -9.77 -16.92 -24.20
N GLU A 67 -10.81 -17.69 -24.46
CA GLU A 67 -12.19 -17.24 -24.24
C GLU A 67 -12.51 -17.14 -22.73
N PRO A 68 -13.27 -16.12 -22.30
CA PRO A 68 -13.66 -15.98 -20.91
C PRO A 68 -14.47 -17.19 -20.44
N VAL A 69 -13.97 -17.91 -19.43
CA VAL A 69 -14.60 -19.13 -18.87
C VAL A 69 -15.66 -18.86 -17.79
N GLY A 70 -15.98 -17.60 -17.53
CA GLY A 70 -16.92 -17.18 -16.50
C GLY A 70 -18.38 -17.18 -16.97
N LYS A 71 -19.29 -17.77 -16.18
CA LYS A 71 -20.73 -17.61 -16.37
C LYS A 71 -21.22 -16.33 -15.68
N GLU A 72 -20.75 -15.17 -16.11
CA GLU A 72 -21.37 -13.91 -15.66
C GLU A 72 -22.69 -13.72 -16.40
N LYS A 73 -23.77 -14.14 -15.74
CA LYS A 73 -25.13 -13.68 -16.08
C LYS A 73 -25.32 -12.35 -15.37
N TRP A 74 -25.42 -11.28 -16.17
CA TRP A 74 -25.92 -9.98 -15.74
C TRP A 74 -27.43 -10.02 -15.53
#